data_AF-A0A947JBX0-F1
#
_entry.id   AF-A0A947JBX0-F1
#
_cell.length_a   1.000
_cell.length_b   1.000
_cell.length_c   1.000
_cell.angle_alpha   90.00
_cell.angle_beta   90.00
_cell.angle_gamma   90.00
#
_symmetry.space_group_name_H-M   'P 1'
#
loop_
_entity.id
_entity.type
_entity.pdbx_description
1 polymer ?
#
loop_
_entity_poly.entity_id
_entity_poly.type
_entity_poly.pdbx_seq_one_letter_code
_entity_poly.pdbx_strand_id
1 'polypeptide(L)'
;MKKISIYVLFLFTASILMSGCGKAKISKTAEDDVVPVKVMKVTLVDVSKSLEYVGNVKGQDEAIVYPKVSGKIIEKVKEEGARVAKGDVIAYIDRDEVGLKFEKAPVESPLG
;
A
#
# COMPACT_ATOMS: atom_id res chain seq x y z
N MET A 1 5.70 -10.58 107.63
CA MET A 1 4.65 -10.45 106.60
C MET A 1 4.64 -9.11 105.85
N LYS A 2 5.08 -7.98 106.46
CA LYS A 2 5.10 -6.67 105.78
C LYS A 2 6.10 -6.54 104.60
N LYS A 3 7.25 -7.22 104.65
CA LYS A 3 8.29 -7.16 103.59
C LYS A 3 7.91 -7.93 102.31
N ILE A 4 7.20 -9.04 102.44
CA ILE A 4 6.69 -9.83 101.31
C ILE A 4 5.58 -9.06 100.57
N SER A 5 4.69 -8.38 101.31
CA SER A 5 3.66 -7.52 100.72
C SER A 5 4.24 -6.36 99.90
N ILE A 6 5.42 -5.85 100.27
CA ILE A 6 6.10 -4.75 99.56
C ILE A 6 6.75 -5.24 98.26
N TYR A 7 7.31 -6.46 98.27
CA TYR A 7 7.86 -7.07 97.06
C TYR A 7 6.78 -7.43 96.05
N VAL A 8 5.62 -7.92 96.50
CA VAL A 8 4.49 -8.23 95.61
C VAL A 8 3.91 -6.96 94.98
N LEU A 9 3.84 -5.85 95.74
CA LEU A 9 3.38 -4.56 95.21
C LEU A 9 4.36 -3.98 94.17
N PHE A 10 5.66 -4.14 94.39
CA PHE A 10 6.70 -3.69 93.45
C PHE A 10 6.74 -4.52 92.16
N LEU A 11 6.46 -5.82 92.26
CA LEU A 11 6.37 -6.73 91.11
C LEU A 11 5.11 -6.44 90.27
N PHE A 12 4.01 -6.03 90.92
CA PHE A 12 2.77 -5.67 90.24
C PHE A 12 2.86 -4.32 89.51
N THR A 13 3.55 -3.33 90.08
CA THR A 13 3.78 -2.03 89.40
C THR A 13 4.74 -2.14 88.22
N ALA A 14 5.77 -3.01 88.30
CA ALA A 14 6.66 -3.28 87.18
C ALA A 14 5.94 -3.93 85.99
N SER A 15 4.94 -4.77 86.24
CA SER A 15 4.17 -5.45 85.18
C SER A 15 3.25 -4.51 84.39
N ILE A 16 2.86 -3.36 84.97
CA ILE A 16 2.01 -2.35 84.31
C ILE A 16 2.83 -1.46 83.36
N LEU A 17 4.13 -1.28 83.62
CA LEU A 17 5.04 -0.49 82.80
C LEU A 17 5.41 -1.16 81.45
N MET A 18 5.17 -2.47 81.29
CA MET A 18 5.45 -3.20 80.03
C MET A 18 4.27 -3.25 79.04
N SER A 19 3.10 -2.70 79.36
CA SER A 19 1.94 -2.64 78.44
C SER A 19 1.98 -1.48 77.44
N GLY A 20 3.12 -0.79 77.30
CA GLY A 20 3.36 0.28 76.32
C GLY A 20 3.83 -0.22 74.95
N CYS A 21 3.30 -1.34 74.45
CA CYS A 21 3.58 -1.84 73.10
C CYS A 21 2.71 -1.08 72.08
N GLY A 22 3.11 0.17 71.78
CA GLY A 22 2.56 0.95 70.69
C GLY A 22 2.90 0.28 69.36
N LYS A 23 1.87 -0.10 68.59
CA LYS A 23 2.01 -0.68 67.26
C LYS A 23 2.93 0.19 66.40
N ALA A 24 4.09 -0.35 66.03
CA ALA A 24 4.87 0.18 64.92
C ALA A 24 3.98 0.15 63.68
N LYS A 25 3.57 1.32 63.20
CA LYS A 25 3.07 1.47 61.83
C LYS A 25 4.27 1.18 60.93
N ILE A 26 4.45 -0.09 60.57
CA ILE A 26 5.21 -0.47 59.40
C ILE A 26 4.49 0.22 58.25
N SER A 27 5.12 1.26 57.70
CA SER A 27 4.68 1.85 56.44
C SER A 27 4.55 0.69 55.47
N LYS A 28 3.33 0.43 55.01
CA LYS A 28 3.18 -0.21 53.70
C LYS A 28 3.96 0.68 52.74
N THR A 29 5.09 0.18 52.27
CA THR A 29 5.74 0.68 51.06
C THR A 29 4.60 0.93 50.06
N ALA A 30 4.49 2.16 49.58
CA ALA A 30 3.53 2.49 48.54
C ALA A 30 3.66 1.41 47.46
N GLU A 31 2.59 0.65 47.23
CA GLU A 31 2.47 -0.08 45.97
C GLU A 31 2.51 1.02 44.93
N ASP A 32 3.62 1.11 44.19
CA ASP A 32 3.73 2.03 43.06
C ASP A 32 2.48 1.79 42.20
N ASP A 33 1.67 2.83 42.02
CA ASP A 33 0.44 2.78 41.25
C ASP A 33 0.83 2.66 39.76
N VAL A 34 1.25 1.45 39.35
CA VAL A 34 1.73 1.17 37.99
C VAL A 34 0.54 1.07 37.06
N VAL A 35 0.39 2.11 36.24
CA VAL A 35 -0.60 2.13 35.16
C VAL A 35 -0.14 1.18 34.05
N PRO A 36 -0.84 0.07 33.77
CA PRO A 36 -0.43 -0.87 32.74
C PRO A 36 -0.63 -0.27 31.35
N VAL A 37 0.39 -0.43 30.49
CA VAL A 37 0.38 0.06 29.10
C VAL A 37 0.60 -1.08 28.11
N LYS A 38 0.04 -0.93 26.91
CA LYS A 38 0.29 -1.85 25.80
C LYS A 38 1.57 -1.43 25.09
N VAL A 39 2.50 -2.38 24.96
CA VAL A 39 3.76 -2.20 24.22
C VAL A 39 3.77 -3.07 22.98
N MET A 40 4.55 -2.65 21.98
CA MET A 40 4.87 -3.48 20.81
C MET A 40 6.36 -3.40 20.52
N LYS A 41 6.94 -4.51 20.03
CA LYS A 41 8.34 -4.57 19.62
C LYS A 41 8.50 -3.89 18.27
N VAL A 42 9.42 -2.92 18.20
CA VAL A 42 9.74 -2.24 16.93
C VAL A 42 10.50 -3.21 16.03
N THR A 43 10.03 -3.34 14.79
CA THR A 43 10.67 -4.13 13.74
C THR A 43 10.94 -3.25 12.54
N LEU A 44 12.12 -3.41 11.94
CA LEU A 44 12.43 -2.74 10.69
C LEU A 44 11.66 -3.43 9.56
N VAL A 45 10.88 -2.65 8.83
CA VAL A 45 10.09 -3.11 7.68
C VAL A 45 10.27 -2.12 6.54
N ASP A 46 10.28 -2.64 5.32
CA ASP A 46 10.32 -1.80 4.13
C ASP A 46 8.93 -1.21 3.89
N VAL A 47 8.88 0.11 3.71
CA VAL A 47 7.63 0.84 3.43
C VAL A 47 7.71 1.40 2.02
N SER A 48 6.87 0.87 1.13
CA SER A 48 6.75 1.37 -0.23
C SER A 48 5.54 2.30 -0.38
N LYS A 49 5.72 3.38 -1.12
CA LYS A 49 4.62 4.26 -1.56
C LYS A 49 4.50 4.18 -3.08
N SER A 50 3.35 3.76 -3.57
CA SER A 50 3.02 3.76 -4.99
C SER A 50 2.03 4.89 -5.31
N LEU A 51 2.00 5.28 -6.58
CA LEU A 51 1.01 6.19 -7.14
C LEU A 51 0.29 5.45 -8.27
N GLU A 52 -1.03 5.45 -8.24
CA GLU A 52 -1.87 4.81 -9.25
C GLU A 52 -2.38 5.85 -10.23
N TYR A 53 -2.12 5.61 -11.52
CA TYR A 53 -2.55 6.49 -12.61
C TYR A 53 -3.22 5.68 -13.70
N VAL A 54 -4.19 6.30 -14.37
CA VAL A 54 -4.83 5.77 -15.56
C VAL A 54 -4.10 6.34 -16.78
N GLY A 55 -3.77 5.47 -17.74
CA GLY A 55 -3.12 5.85 -18.98
C GLY A 55 -3.53 4.93 -20.12
N ASN A 56 -3.36 5.41 -21.35
CA ASN A 56 -3.56 4.62 -22.57
C ASN A 56 -2.20 4.26 -23.17
N VAL A 57 -2.06 3.03 -23.63
CA VAL A 57 -0.88 2.58 -24.38
C VAL A 57 -1.07 2.94 -25.85
N LYS A 58 -0.04 3.54 -26.46
CA LYS A 58 -0.01 3.89 -27.89
C LYS A 58 1.28 3.41 -28.52
N GLY A 59 1.24 3.18 -29.83
CA GLY A 59 2.44 2.95 -30.61
C GLY A 59 3.35 4.18 -30.58
N GLN A 60 4.67 3.97 -30.64
CA GLN A 60 5.61 5.06 -30.79
C GLN A 60 5.40 5.76 -32.14
N ASP A 61 5.20 4.98 -33.20
CA ASP A 61 4.87 5.44 -34.54
C ASP A 61 3.49 4.92 -34.94
N GLU A 62 2.57 5.85 -35.23
CA GLU A 62 1.21 5.55 -35.69
C GLU A 62 0.92 6.39 -36.93
N ALA A 63 0.34 5.78 -37.97
CA ALA A 63 -0.04 6.47 -39.18
C ALA A 63 -1.40 6.00 -39.67
N ILE A 64 -2.27 6.96 -39.99
CA ILE A 64 -3.52 6.70 -40.68
C ILE A 64 -3.22 6.74 -42.18
N VAL A 65 -3.51 5.64 -42.87
CA VAL A 65 -3.24 5.50 -44.30
C VAL A 65 -4.45 5.96 -45.09
N TYR A 66 -4.24 6.92 -45.99
CA TYR A 66 -5.26 7.41 -46.91
C TYR A 66 -4.89 7.05 -48.35
N PRO A 67 -5.88 6.71 -49.19
CA PRO A 67 -5.63 6.50 -50.60
C PRO A 67 -5.25 7.83 -51.28
N LYS A 68 -4.33 7.76 -52.25
CA LYS A 68 -3.91 8.93 -53.04
C LYS A 68 -4.99 9.43 -54.01
N VAL A 69 -6.01 8.61 -54.27
CA VAL A 69 -7.09 8.88 -55.21
C VAL A 69 -8.44 8.48 -54.58
N SER A 70 -9.51 9.17 -54.98
CA SER A 70 -10.87 8.83 -54.58
C SER A 70 -11.38 7.63 -55.37
N GLY A 71 -12.13 6.75 -54.71
CA GLY A 71 -12.67 5.57 -55.35
C GLY A 71 -13.21 4.54 -54.36
N LYS A 72 -13.54 3.36 -54.87
CA LYS A 72 -14.00 2.21 -54.06
C LYS A 72 -12.85 1.24 -53.85
N ILE A 73 -12.79 0.59 -52.69
CA ILE A 73 -11.84 -0.50 -52.46
C ILE A 73 -12.29 -1.70 -53.30
N ILE A 74 -11.40 -2.19 -54.15
CA ILE A 74 -11.65 -3.38 -55.00
C ILE A 74 -10.95 -4.63 -54.48
N GLU A 75 -9.84 -4.46 -53.77
CA GLU A 75 -9.03 -5.58 -53.33
C GLU A 75 -8.27 -5.21 -52.05
N LYS A 76 -8.26 -6.13 -51.09
CA LYS A 76 -7.50 -6.03 -49.86
C LYS A 76 -6.35 -7.03 -49.94
N VAL A 77 -5.12 -6.51 -49.98
CA VAL A 77 -3.90 -7.32 -50.18
C VAL A 77 -3.36 -7.83 -48.84
N LYS A 78 -3.58 -7.07 -47.76
CA LYS A 78 -3.14 -7.40 -46.41
C LYS A 78 -4.31 -7.49 -45.45
N GLU A 79 -4.28 -8.52 -44.62
CA GLU A 79 -5.26 -8.73 -43.55
C GLU A 79 -4.89 -7.94 -42.29
N GLU A 80 -5.87 -7.76 -41.41
CA GLU A 80 -5.66 -7.13 -40.12
C GLU A 80 -4.64 -7.92 -39.29
N GLY A 81 -3.73 -7.20 -38.62
CA GLY A 81 -2.63 -7.81 -37.86
C GLY A 81 -1.46 -8.32 -38.70
N ALA A 82 -1.53 -8.25 -40.03
CA ALA A 82 -0.40 -8.59 -40.88
C ALA A 82 0.75 -7.59 -40.70
N ARG A 83 1.99 -8.10 -40.74
CA ARG A 83 3.19 -7.26 -40.75
C ARG A 83 3.35 -6.63 -42.14
N VAL A 84 3.70 -5.36 -42.17
CA VAL A 84 3.94 -4.58 -43.40
C VAL A 84 5.26 -3.84 -43.29
N ALA A 85 5.94 -3.68 -44.42
CA ALA A 85 7.08 -2.78 -44.57
C ALA A 85 6.64 -1.48 -45.24
N LYS A 86 7.47 -0.45 -45.13
CA LYS A 86 7.22 0.83 -45.81
C LYS A 86 7.17 0.62 -47.32
N GLY A 87 6.10 1.10 -47.94
CA GLY A 87 5.83 0.93 -49.37
C GLY A 87 5.05 -0.33 -49.73
N ASP A 88 4.79 -1.24 -48.80
CA ASP A 88 3.95 -2.41 -49.07
C ASP A 88 2.53 -1.99 -49.45
N VAL A 89 2.00 -2.60 -50.50
CA VAL A 89 0.61 -2.39 -50.92
C VAL A 89 -0.33 -3.11 -49.95
N ILE A 90 -1.22 -2.35 -49.33
CA ILE A 90 -2.22 -2.86 -48.38
C ILE A 90 -3.58 -3.11 -49.04
N ALA A 91 -3.95 -2.29 -50.03
CA ALA A 91 -5.22 -2.37 -50.74
C ALA A 91 -5.13 -1.69 -52.11
N TYR A 92 -6.09 -2.00 -52.99
CA TYR A 92 -6.26 -1.33 -54.28
C TYR A 92 -7.60 -0.58 -54.36
N ILE A 93 -7.55 0.59 -54.98
CA ILE A 93 -8.70 1.46 -55.21
C ILE A 93 -9.05 1.51 -56.70
N ASP A 94 -10.34 1.48 -56.99
CA ASP A 94 -10.90 1.72 -58.31
C ASP A 94 -11.53 3.12 -58.38
N ARG A 95 -11.03 3.89 -59.35
CA ARG A 95 -11.51 5.22 -59.69
C ARG A 95 -12.66 5.08 -60.67
N ASP A 96 -13.83 4.74 -60.15
CA ASP A 96 -15.08 4.57 -60.89
C ASP A 96 -15.55 5.92 -61.49
N GLU A 97 -14.92 6.34 -62.58
CA GLU A 97 -15.22 7.55 -63.33
C GLU A 97 -15.81 7.19 -64.71
N VAL A 98 -16.97 7.75 -65.04
CA VAL A 98 -17.69 7.42 -66.28
C VAL A 98 -16.90 7.85 -67.51
N GLY A 99 -16.66 6.90 -68.43
CA GLY A 99 -15.99 7.16 -69.72
C GLY A 99 -14.46 7.05 -69.68
N LEU A 100 -13.87 6.76 -68.52
CA LEU A 100 -12.43 6.52 -68.37
C LEU A 100 -12.19 5.14 -67.77
N LYS A 101 -11.11 4.48 -68.19
CA LYS A 101 -10.62 3.25 -67.56
C LYS A 101 -9.28 3.56 -66.90
N PHE A 102 -9.23 3.42 -65.59
CA PHE A 102 -8.00 3.61 -64.81
C PHE A 102 -7.43 2.26 -64.37
N GLU A 103 -6.11 2.22 -64.23
CA GLU A 103 -5.44 1.11 -63.57
C GLU A 103 -5.72 1.13 -62.06
N LYS A 104 -5.65 -0.05 -61.43
CA LYS A 104 -5.83 -0.19 -59.98
C LYS A 104 -4.83 0.69 -59.24
N ALA A 105 -5.31 1.62 -58.42
CA ALA A 105 -4.44 2.51 -57.66
C ALA A 105 -3.99 1.85 -56.35
N PRO A 106 -2.68 1.63 -56.12
CA PRO A 106 -2.20 1.03 -54.88
C PRO A 106 -2.25 2.01 -53.71
N VAL A 107 -2.67 1.50 -52.56
CA VAL A 107 -2.51 2.17 -51.26
C VAL A 107 -1.33 1.52 -50.55
N GLU A 108 -0.35 2.34 -50.19
CA GLU A 108 0.95 1.88 -49.66
C GLU A 108 1.07 2.19 -48.16
N SER A 109 1.77 1.34 -47.42
CA SER A 109 2.10 1.61 -46.01
C SER A 109 3.14 2.73 -45.88
N PRO A 110 2.87 3.78 -45.08
CA PRO A 110 3.86 4.83 -44.80
C PRO A 110 4.90 4.42 -43.75
N LEU A 111 4.61 3.38 -42.95
CA LEU A 111 5.42 2.88 -41.85
C LEU A 111 6.02 1.51 -42.19
N GLY A 112 7.18 1.19 -41.60
CA GLY A 112 7.89 -0.08 -41.75
C GLY A 112 8.92 -0.27 -40.65
#